data_AF-A0A7C9GEU8-F1
#
_entry.id   AF-A0A7C9GEU8-F1
#
_cell.length_a   1.000
_cell.length_b   1.000
_cell.length_c   1.000
_cell.angle_alpha   90.00
_cell.angle_beta   90.00
_cell.angle_gamma   90.00
#
_symmetry.space_group_name_H-M   'P 1'
#
loop_
_entity.id
_entity.type
_entity.pdbx_description
1 polymer ?
#
loop_
_entity_poly.entity_id
_entity_poly.type
_entity_poly.pdbx_seq_one_letter_code
_entity_poly.pdbx_strand_id
1 'polypeptide(L)'
;MSHVPPTRDDILASSTASAMPSETVTESTRLRNRFQAIANMNRVFAIRADEKVAFLTDPRLDRRVVDAISGIARANGATVREFMWHSTRNTEIPAEARPLVEDSDFVVSTWFASTGCPFANTMRREKGQRWVKITFFRDLDLLDTPQARFPVDLVGEIIRATARSYPRGAAFDMRFTDPRGSDLNIKFTPQMTENLLGITRWKGINTADAPGCYVHYLPTHGPNLYGATAHRREPGAHAEMEGIVYPQWAVGFPRPFEEKIGVEFKDDFIVKIHGNGREADALREYLIGARLNELGCGFNPKAPRFQVYPAGPNSPGGLHFGCNAVKESEYLRRAIPNWEEPHIHMDFVTFDTTVKLGNTTLIDNGFLMSLRDEKVVAAARRYGDPVELLESFAQ
;
A
#
# COMPACT_ATOMS: atom_id res chain seq x y z
N MET A 1 39.60 -45.58 23.43
CA MET A 1 38.99 -44.80 22.34
C MET A 1 39.22 -43.33 22.67
N SER A 2 39.97 -42.60 21.85
CA SER A 2 40.14 -41.15 22.04
C SER A 2 38.85 -40.45 21.61
N HIS A 3 38.22 -39.74 22.54
CA HIS A 3 37.10 -38.88 22.22
C HIS A 3 37.59 -37.75 21.31
N VAL A 4 37.14 -37.74 20.04
CA VAL A 4 37.35 -36.61 19.13
C VAL A 4 36.15 -35.70 19.26
N PRO A 5 36.30 -34.44 19.71
CA PRO A 5 35.20 -33.49 19.76
C PRO A 5 34.57 -33.28 18.38
N PRO A 6 33.24 -33.10 18.28
CA PRO A 6 32.59 -32.83 17.01
C PRO A 6 33.05 -31.49 16.44
N THR A 7 33.33 -31.47 15.14
CA THR A 7 33.64 -30.27 14.36
C THR A 7 32.37 -29.56 13.91
N ARG A 8 32.50 -28.34 13.37
CA ARG A 8 31.39 -27.63 12.73
C ARG A 8 30.79 -28.44 11.56
N ASP A 9 31.62 -29.12 10.80
CA ASP A 9 31.18 -29.91 9.65
C ASP A 9 30.41 -31.16 10.11
N ASP A 10 30.80 -31.77 11.24
CA ASP A 10 30.04 -32.87 11.86
C ASP A 10 28.64 -32.40 12.30
N ILE A 11 28.51 -31.17 12.80
CA ILE A 11 27.22 -30.58 13.17
C ILE A 11 26.38 -30.29 11.91
N LEU A 12 26.97 -29.69 10.86
CA LEU A 12 26.24 -29.38 9.63
C LEU A 12 25.80 -30.62 8.85
N ALA A 13 26.58 -31.70 8.91
CA ALA A 13 26.25 -32.98 8.29
C ALA A 13 25.20 -33.78 9.08
N SER A 14 24.93 -33.40 10.33
CA SER A 14 23.96 -34.11 11.17
C SER A 14 22.53 -33.81 10.73
N SER A 15 21.79 -34.86 10.39
CA SER A 15 20.36 -34.79 10.03
C SER A 15 19.45 -34.36 11.18
N THR A 16 19.97 -34.37 12.42
CA THR A 16 19.25 -33.92 13.61
C THR A 16 19.77 -32.58 14.12
N ALA A 17 20.72 -31.94 13.42
CA ALA A 17 21.17 -30.62 13.81
C ALA A 17 20.04 -29.61 13.67
N SER A 18 19.59 -29.12 14.82
CA SER A 18 18.66 -28.00 14.89
C SER A 18 19.03 -27.13 16.08
N ALA A 19 19.01 -25.81 15.86
CA ALA A 19 19.13 -24.80 16.90
C ALA A 19 17.84 -23.95 17.00
N MET A 20 16.80 -24.28 16.22
CA MET A 20 15.56 -23.53 16.10
C MET A 20 14.34 -24.47 16.16
N PRO A 21 13.18 -24.00 16.62
CA PRO A 21 11.94 -24.76 16.51
C PRO A 21 11.64 -25.17 15.06
N SER A 22 10.87 -26.24 14.87
CA SER A 22 10.36 -26.60 13.54
C SER A 22 9.58 -25.43 12.93
N GLU A 23 9.81 -25.15 11.66
CA GLU A 23 9.03 -24.17 10.88
C GLU A 23 7.60 -24.65 10.61
N THR A 24 7.28 -25.91 10.96
CA THR A 24 5.96 -26.48 10.74
C THR A 24 4.92 -25.82 11.64
N VAL A 25 4.08 -24.97 11.05
CA VAL A 25 2.93 -24.39 11.72
C VAL A 25 1.82 -25.43 11.88
N THR A 26 1.50 -25.78 13.12
CA THR A 26 0.43 -26.73 13.47
C THR A 26 -0.94 -26.27 12.96
N GLU A 27 -1.85 -27.22 12.69
CA GLU A 27 -3.23 -26.91 12.28
C GLU A 27 -3.97 -26.03 13.31
N SER A 28 -3.76 -26.29 14.60
CA SER A 28 -4.32 -25.48 15.68
C SER A 28 -3.87 -24.02 15.59
N THR A 29 -2.59 -23.78 15.30
CA THR A 29 -2.06 -22.41 15.10
C THR A 29 -2.61 -21.77 13.84
N ARG A 30 -2.74 -22.51 12.73
CA ARG A 30 -3.38 -22.00 11.50
C ARG A 30 -4.82 -21.58 11.76
N LEU A 31 -5.59 -22.42 12.45
CA LEU A 31 -6.99 -22.14 12.81
C LEU A 31 -7.11 -20.87 13.63
N ARG A 32 -6.30 -20.73 14.70
CA ARG A 32 -6.25 -19.54 15.54
C ARG A 32 -5.94 -18.27 14.72
N ASN A 33 -4.91 -18.33 13.87
CA ASN A 33 -4.48 -17.21 13.04
C ASN A 33 -5.59 -16.78 12.07
N ARG A 34 -6.30 -17.74 11.47
CA ARG A 34 -7.42 -17.46 10.56
C ARG A 34 -8.58 -16.76 11.26
N PHE A 35 -8.96 -17.20 12.46
CA PHE A 35 -10.00 -16.51 13.24
C PHE A 35 -9.59 -15.08 13.63
N GLN A 36 -8.30 -14.84 13.93
CA GLN A 36 -7.80 -13.49 14.17
C GLN A 36 -7.91 -12.60 12.93
N ALA A 37 -7.56 -13.13 11.75
CA ALA A 37 -7.70 -12.41 10.48
C ALA A 37 -9.17 -12.09 10.16
N ILE A 38 -10.09 -13.04 10.38
CA ILE A 38 -11.54 -12.83 10.22
C ILE A 38 -12.06 -11.76 11.20
N ALA A 39 -11.62 -11.80 12.46
CA ALA A 39 -11.99 -10.76 13.44
C ALA A 39 -11.50 -9.38 12.99
N ASN A 40 -10.28 -9.28 12.47
CA ASN A 40 -9.74 -8.04 11.91
C ASN A 40 -10.53 -7.59 10.67
N MET A 41 -10.90 -8.51 9.78
CA MET A 41 -11.79 -8.25 8.63
C MET A 41 -13.11 -7.64 9.08
N ASN A 42 -13.79 -8.28 10.03
CA ASN A 42 -15.08 -7.80 10.54
C ASN A 42 -14.97 -6.36 11.09
N ARG A 43 -13.91 -6.08 11.86
CA ARG A 43 -13.62 -4.73 12.39
C ARG A 43 -13.37 -3.70 11.29
N VAL A 44 -12.60 -4.03 10.25
CA VAL A 44 -12.31 -3.09 9.16
C VAL A 44 -13.56 -2.77 8.36
N PHE A 45 -14.36 -3.78 8.00
CA PHE A 45 -15.55 -3.57 7.20
C PHE A 45 -16.67 -2.89 7.99
N ALA A 46 -16.81 -3.23 9.28
CA ALA A 46 -17.80 -2.61 10.17
C ALA A 46 -19.21 -2.51 9.52
N ILE A 47 -19.65 -3.55 8.82
CA ILE A 47 -20.97 -3.60 8.17
C ILE A 47 -22.04 -3.67 9.27
N ARG A 48 -23.11 -2.88 9.13
CA ARG A 48 -24.15 -2.71 10.15
C ARG A 48 -25.44 -3.41 9.71
N ALA A 49 -26.34 -3.62 10.67
CA ALA A 49 -27.69 -4.07 10.38
C ALA A 49 -28.41 -3.12 9.42
N ASP A 50 -29.27 -3.70 8.58
CA ASP A 50 -30.14 -3.02 7.61
C ASP A 50 -29.42 -2.25 6.49
N GLU A 51 -28.08 -2.24 6.47
CA GLU A 51 -27.34 -1.62 5.37
C GLU A 51 -27.53 -2.37 4.05
N LYS A 52 -27.58 -1.60 2.97
CA LYS A 52 -27.48 -2.10 1.61
C LYS A 52 -26.03 -2.09 1.17
N VAL A 53 -25.45 -3.28 1.04
CA VAL A 53 -24.07 -3.49 0.61
C VAL A 53 -24.02 -3.70 -0.90
N ALA A 54 -23.30 -2.83 -1.61
CA ALA A 54 -22.96 -3.03 -3.02
C ALA A 54 -21.54 -3.57 -3.18
N PHE A 55 -21.41 -4.62 -3.99
CA PHE A 55 -20.13 -5.06 -4.53
C PHE A 55 -19.95 -4.52 -5.95
N LEU A 56 -18.81 -3.86 -6.18
CA LEU A 56 -18.32 -3.48 -7.50
C LEU A 56 -17.11 -4.34 -7.83
N THR A 57 -17.31 -5.36 -8.66
CA THR A 57 -16.35 -6.44 -8.89
C THR A 57 -15.93 -6.56 -10.35
N ASP A 58 -14.89 -7.34 -10.59
CA ASP A 58 -14.34 -7.60 -11.92
C ASP A 58 -13.88 -9.06 -12.01
N PRO A 59 -13.54 -9.58 -13.21
CA PRO A 59 -13.33 -11.02 -13.41
C PRO A 59 -12.09 -11.59 -12.71
N ARG A 60 -11.21 -10.75 -12.15
CA ARG A 60 -9.99 -11.20 -11.43
C ARG A 60 -10.22 -11.43 -9.94
N LEU A 61 -11.41 -11.15 -9.43
CA LEU A 61 -11.71 -11.35 -8.02
C LEU A 61 -12.06 -12.82 -7.74
N ASP A 62 -11.40 -13.42 -6.76
CA ASP A 62 -11.82 -14.70 -6.20
C ASP A 62 -13.24 -14.59 -5.64
N ARG A 63 -14.16 -15.43 -6.15
CA ARG A 63 -15.56 -15.46 -5.71
C ARG A 63 -15.72 -15.72 -4.22
N ARG A 64 -14.81 -16.49 -3.62
CA ARG A 64 -14.81 -16.78 -2.18
C ARG A 64 -14.70 -15.49 -1.34
N VAL A 65 -14.06 -14.44 -1.85
CA VAL A 65 -13.99 -13.12 -1.18
C VAL A 65 -15.38 -12.49 -1.08
N VAL A 66 -16.14 -12.49 -2.18
CA VAL A 66 -17.50 -11.94 -2.20
C VAL A 66 -18.41 -12.73 -1.27
N ASP A 67 -18.33 -14.06 -1.31
CA ASP A 67 -19.13 -14.93 -0.46
C ASP A 67 -18.81 -14.75 1.02
N ALA A 68 -17.53 -14.64 1.39
CA ALA A 68 -17.10 -14.41 2.77
C ALA A 68 -17.61 -13.07 3.32
N ILE A 69 -17.44 -11.98 2.57
CA ILE A 69 -17.90 -10.65 3.00
C ILE A 69 -19.44 -10.60 3.00
N SER A 70 -20.10 -11.24 2.03
CA SER A 70 -21.57 -11.36 2.00
C SER A 70 -22.10 -12.15 3.19
N GLY A 71 -21.39 -13.20 3.61
CA GLY A 71 -21.68 -13.94 4.83
C GLY A 71 -21.63 -13.06 6.08
N ILE A 72 -20.59 -12.23 6.21
CA ILE A 72 -20.48 -11.22 7.29
C ILE A 72 -21.64 -10.23 7.22
N ALA A 73 -21.93 -9.69 6.03
CA ALA A 73 -23.01 -8.73 5.84
C ALA A 73 -24.36 -9.31 6.30
N ARG A 74 -24.71 -10.52 5.83
CA ARG A 74 -25.95 -11.20 6.22
C ARG A 74 -25.99 -11.56 7.70
N ALA A 75 -24.88 -11.99 8.28
CA ALA A 75 -24.78 -12.26 9.72
C ALA A 75 -25.03 -11.01 10.56
N ASN A 76 -24.69 -9.83 10.04
CA ASN A 76 -24.95 -8.54 10.66
C ASN A 76 -26.35 -7.98 10.35
N GLY A 77 -27.18 -8.67 9.55
CA GLY A 77 -28.52 -8.21 9.15
C GLY A 77 -28.54 -7.27 7.95
N ALA A 78 -27.46 -7.18 7.17
CA ALA A 78 -27.39 -6.37 5.95
C ALA A 78 -27.86 -7.14 4.71
N THR A 79 -28.22 -6.40 3.66
CA THR A 79 -28.54 -6.95 2.33
C THR A 79 -27.38 -6.74 1.37
N VAL A 80 -27.24 -7.61 0.38
CA VAL A 80 -26.11 -7.60 -0.55
C VAL A 80 -26.59 -7.64 -1.99
N ARG A 81 -26.03 -6.76 -2.82
CA ARG A 81 -26.16 -6.76 -4.26
C ARG A 81 -24.79 -6.61 -4.91
N GLU A 82 -24.61 -7.20 -6.07
CA GLU A 82 -23.34 -7.17 -6.79
C GLU A 82 -23.55 -6.68 -8.23
N PHE A 83 -22.59 -5.90 -8.70
CA PHE A 83 -22.40 -5.58 -10.11
C PHE A 83 -20.97 -5.93 -10.50
N MET A 84 -20.84 -6.95 -11.37
CA MET A 84 -19.56 -7.36 -11.93
C MET A 84 -19.39 -6.74 -13.31
N TRP A 85 -18.32 -5.99 -13.50
CA TRP A 85 -17.93 -5.48 -14.82
C TRP A 85 -17.02 -6.46 -15.54
N HIS A 86 -16.96 -6.37 -16.86
CA HIS A 86 -16.17 -7.28 -17.71
C HIS A 86 -14.66 -6.93 -17.73
N SER A 87 -14.27 -5.79 -17.17
CA SER A 87 -12.91 -5.25 -17.22
C SER A 87 -12.45 -4.77 -15.83
N THR A 88 -11.15 -4.87 -15.57
CA THR A 88 -10.50 -4.31 -14.38
C THR A 88 -10.16 -2.82 -14.54
N ARG A 89 -10.18 -2.30 -15.78
CA ARG A 89 -9.66 -0.98 -16.16
C ARG A 89 -10.72 0.13 -16.07
N ASN A 90 -11.48 0.15 -14.99
CA ASN A 90 -12.55 1.13 -14.80
C ASN A 90 -11.98 2.38 -14.13
N THR A 91 -11.88 3.47 -14.89
CA THR A 91 -11.50 4.81 -14.38
C THR A 91 -12.70 5.61 -13.88
N GLU A 92 -13.91 5.24 -14.31
CA GLU A 92 -15.17 5.81 -13.85
C GLU A 92 -16.15 4.73 -13.38
N ILE A 93 -17.21 5.14 -12.66
CA ILE A 93 -18.33 4.28 -12.36
C ILE A 93 -19.30 4.30 -13.56
N PRO A 94 -19.47 3.16 -14.29
CA PRO A 94 -20.34 3.08 -15.46
C PRO A 94 -21.79 3.44 -15.11
N ALA A 95 -22.51 4.02 -16.07
CA ALA A 95 -23.88 4.50 -15.86
C ALA A 95 -24.82 3.38 -15.37
N GLU A 96 -24.60 2.15 -15.84
CA GLU A 96 -25.35 0.94 -15.49
C GLU A 96 -25.17 0.53 -14.02
N ALA A 97 -24.01 0.85 -13.43
CA ALA A 97 -23.70 0.55 -12.04
C ALA A 97 -24.15 1.66 -11.07
N ARG A 98 -24.37 2.89 -11.55
CA ARG A 98 -24.71 4.05 -10.70
C ARG A 98 -25.98 3.85 -9.87
N PRO A 99 -27.10 3.32 -10.41
CA PRO A 99 -28.30 3.09 -9.60
C PRO A 99 -28.07 2.15 -8.42
N LEU A 100 -27.23 1.12 -8.60
CA LEU A 100 -26.85 0.22 -7.50
C LEU A 100 -26.07 1.00 -6.43
N VAL A 101 -25.07 1.79 -6.85
CA VAL A 101 -24.26 2.57 -5.91
C VAL A 101 -25.11 3.62 -5.19
N GLU A 102 -26.03 4.30 -5.87
CA GLU A 102 -26.86 5.34 -5.27
C GLU A 102 -27.84 4.83 -4.22
N ASP A 103 -28.32 3.59 -4.38
CA ASP A 103 -29.23 2.88 -3.47
C ASP A 103 -28.51 2.24 -2.28
N SER A 104 -27.18 2.22 -2.27
CA SER A 104 -26.38 1.51 -1.25
C SER A 104 -25.90 2.42 -0.11
N ASP A 105 -25.69 1.85 1.07
CA ASP A 105 -25.09 2.53 2.24
C ASP A 105 -23.59 2.24 2.35
N PHE A 106 -23.20 1.04 1.93
CA PHE A 106 -21.85 0.51 2.04
C PHE A 106 -21.38 -0.10 0.71
N VAL A 107 -20.17 0.25 0.27
CA VAL A 107 -19.62 -0.21 -1.01
C VAL A 107 -18.30 -0.94 -0.81
N VAL A 108 -18.21 -2.16 -1.33
CA VAL A 108 -16.97 -2.93 -1.46
C VAL A 108 -16.55 -2.93 -2.92
N SER A 109 -15.34 -2.47 -3.23
CA SER A 109 -14.91 -2.28 -4.62
C SER A 109 -13.52 -2.81 -4.90
N THR A 110 -13.37 -3.51 -6.03
CA THR A 110 -12.06 -3.82 -6.62
C THR A 110 -11.59 -2.75 -7.61
N TRP A 111 -12.46 -1.82 -8.01
CA TRP A 111 -12.22 -0.90 -9.12
C TRP A 111 -11.36 0.30 -8.71
N PHE A 112 -10.43 0.68 -9.58
CA PHE A 112 -9.63 1.89 -9.43
C PHE A 112 -10.48 3.17 -9.38
N ALA A 113 -11.60 3.21 -10.13
CA ALA A 113 -12.59 4.29 -10.10
C ALA A 113 -13.01 4.69 -8.67
N SER A 114 -13.01 3.76 -7.71
CA SER A 114 -13.35 4.05 -6.30
C SER A 114 -12.46 5.12 -5.66
N THR A 115 -11.23 5.34 -6.15
CA THR A 115 -10.28 6.29 -5.58
C THR A 115 -10.52 7.72 -6.07
N GLY A 116 -10.65 7.90 -7.39
CA GLY A 116 -10.62 9.22 -8.03
C GLY A 116 -11.93 9.68 -8.66
N CYS A 117 -12.90 8.79 -8.90
CA CYS A 117 -14.10 9.13 -9.66
C CYS A 117 -14.93 10.22 -8.93
N PRO A 118 -15.31 11.33 -9.62
CA PRO A 118 -16.13 12.38 -9.04
C PRO A 118 -17.43 11.86 -8.43
N PHE A 119 -18.13 10.95 -9.12
CA PHE A 119 -19.38 10.37 -8.63
C PHE A 119 -19.20 9.62 -7.30
N ALA A 120 -18.20 8.74 -7.19
CA ALA A 120 -17.91 8.02 -5.94
C ALA A 120 -17.53 8.99 -4.80
N ASN A 121 -16.79 10.05 -5.12
CA ASN A 121 -16.44 11.11 -4.18
C ASN A 121 -17.67 11.88 -3.68
N THR A 122 -18.61 12.19 -4.55
CA THR A 122 -19.90 12.82 -4.20
C THR A 122 -20.71 11.92 -3.28
N MET A 123 -20.86 10.63 -3.59
CA MET A 123 -21.59 9.69 -2.74
C MET A 123 -21.03 9.63 -1.31
N ARG A 124 -19.70 9.59 -1.17
CA ARG A 124 -19.05 9.62 0.15
C ARG A 124 -19.29 10.92 0.90
N ARG A 125 -19.08 12.07 0.23
CA ARG A 125 -19.13 13.39 0.89
C ARG A 125 -20.54 13.84 1.22
N GLU A 126 -21.50 13.60 0.34
CA GLU A 126 -22.85 14.14 0.46
C GLU A 126 -23.84 13.17 1.08
N LYS A 127 -23.71 11.86 0.79
CA LYS A 127 -24.58 10.83 1.37
C LYS A 127 -23.98 10.13 2.58
N GLY A 128 -22.72 10.41 2.92
CA GLY A 128 -22.02 9.70 3.99
C GLY A 128 -21.77 8.22 3.68
N GLN A 129 -21.85 7.81 2.40
CA GLN A 129 -21.65 6.42 2.00
C GLN A 129 -20.27 5.92 2.40
N ARG A 130 -20.18 4.69 2.93
CA ARG A 130 -18.94 4.10 3.45
C ARG A 130 -18.32 3.15 2.42
N TRP A 131 -17.01 3.20 2.22
CA TRP A 131 -16.35 2.47 1.15
C TRP A 131 -15.12 1.69 1.63
N VAL A 132 -15.01 0.44 1.17
CA VAL A 132 -13.81 -0.40 1.33
C VAL A 132 -13.27 -0.80 -0.04
N LYS A 133 -12.04 -0.40 -0.35
CA LYS A 133 -11.29 -0.88 -1.51
C LYS A 133 -10.61 -2.21 -1.18
N ILE A 134 -10.82 -3.24 -1.99
CA ILE A 134 -10.23 -4.58 -1.80
C ILE A 134 -9.19 -4.93 -2.88
N THR A 135 -8.54 -3.93 -3.48
CA THR A 135 -7.53 -4.15 -4.55
C THR A 135 -6.37 -5.04 -4.13
N PHE A 136 -6.00 -5.04 -2.84
CA PHE A 136 -4.97 -5.93 -2.29
C PHE A 136 -5.52 -7.26 -1.78
N PHE A 137 -6.84 -7.39 -1.61
CA PHE A 137 -7.51 -8.56 -1.06
C PHE A 137 -8.40 -9.22 -2.12
N ARG A 138 -7.74 -9.83 -3.12
CA ARG A 138 -8.41 -10.44 -4.27
C ARG A 138 -8.55 -11.96 -4.20
N ASP A 139 -7.96 -12.57 -3.18
CA ASP A 139 -7.91 -14.01 -2.93
C ASP A 139 -8.23 -14.24 -1.45
N LEU A 140 -9.19 -15.13 -1.15
CA LEU A 140 -9.58 -15.40 0.23
C LEU A 140 -8.42 -16.00 1.05
N ASP A 141 -7.47 -16.67 0.42
CA ASP A 141 -6.35 -17.33 1.08
C ASP A 141 -5.34 -16.30 1.64
N LEU A 142 -5.47 -15.02 1.26
CA LEU A 142 -4.76 -13.92 1.91
C LEU A 142 -5.11 -13.78 3.40
N LEU A 143 -6.25 -14.30 3.86
CA LEU A 143 -6.59 -14.35 5.29
C LEU A 143 -5.61 -15.21 6.11
N ASP A 144 -4.91 -16.14 5.48
CA ASP A 144 -3.94 -17.00 6.16
C ASP A 144 -2.56 -16.34 6.32
N THR A 145 -2.39 -15.13 5.76
CA THR A 145 -1.14 -14.37 5.84
C THR A 145 -0.96 -13.62 7.17
N PRO A 146 0.30 -13.35 7.58
CA PRO A 146 0.60 -12.48 8.73
C PRO A 146 -0.04 -11.09 8.68
N GLN A 147 -0.05 -10.44 7.51
CA GLN A 147 -0.62 -9.10 7.34
C GLN A 147 -2.12 -9.03 7.61
N ALA A 148 -2.89 -10.08 7.30
CA ALA A 148 -4.35 -10.07 7.48
C ALA A 148 -4.76 -10.03 8.96
N ARG A 149 -3.94 -10.60 9.83
CA ARG A 149 -4.15 -10.62 11.29
C ARG A 149 -3.39 -9.52 12.04
N PHE A 150 -2.62 -8.68 11.34
CA PHE A 150 -1.92 -7.57 11.98
C PHE A 150 -2.92 -6.55 12.55
N PRO A 151 -2.79 -6.10 13.81
CA PRO A 151 -3.80 -5.27 14.45
C PRO A 151 -4.06 -3.94 13.71
N VAL A 152 -5.29 -3.74 13.24
CA VAL A 152 -5.69 -2.53 12.50
C VAL A 152 -5.42 -1.23 13.25
N ASP A 153 -5.61 -1.23 14.58
CA ASP A 153 -5.36 -0.06 15.43
C ASP A 153 -3.87 0.31 15.49
N LEU A 154 -3.00 -0.71 15.41
CA LEU A 154 -1.56 -0.53 15.44
C LEU A 154 -1.06 0.06 14.12
N VAL A 155 -1.62 -0.36 12.97
CA VAL A 155 -1.39 0.34 11.69
C VAL A 155 -1.74 1.82 11.81
N GLY A 156 -2.88 2.13 12.43
CA GLY A 156 -3.31 3.50 12.67
C GLY A 156 -2.33 4.29 13.55
N GLU A 157 -1.74 3.67 14.58
CA GLU A 157 -0.76 4.34 15.43
C GLU A 157 0.58 4.56 14.72
N ILE A 158 1.04 3.60 13.91
CA ILE A 158 2.25 3.77 13.07
C ILE A 158 2.05 4.97 12.13
N ILE A 159 0.88 5.07 11.48
CA ILE A 159 0.54 6.21 10.62
C ILE A 159 0.58 7.53 11.39
N ARG A 160 -0.05 7.60 12.56
CA ARG A 160 -0.05 8.81 13.39
C ARG A 160 1.35 9.16 13.88
N ALA A 161 2.19 8.17 14.19
CA ALA A 161 3.58 8.37 14.57
C ALA A 161 4.39 8.97 13.42
N THR A 162 4.27 8.42 12.20
CA THR A 162 4.88 9.00 11.00
C THR A 162 4.40 10.44 10.77
N ALA A 163 3.12 10.73 10.97
CA ALA A 163 2.56 12.09 10.84
C ALA A 163 3.16 13.09 11.86
N ARG A 164 3.54 12.62 13.06
CA ARG A 164 4.18 13.46 14.10
C ARG A 164 5.59 13.88 13.71
N SER A 165 6.27 13.10 12.87
CA SER A 165 7.65 13.39 12.42
C SER A 165 7.74 14.54 11.42
N TYR A 166 6.63 14.94 10.78
CA TYR A 166 6.61 16.05 9.84
C TYR A 166 6.76 17.40 10.57
N PRO A 167 7.75 18.24 10.19
CA PRO A 167 7.83 19.61 10.68
C PRO A 167 6.56 20.40 10.35
N ARG A 168 6.00 21.09 11.34
CA ARG A 168 4.80 21.94 11.17
C ARG A 168 5.18 23.41 11.30
N GLY A 169 4.57 24.25 10.48
CA GLY A 169 4.75 25.71 10.55
C GLY A 169 6.08 26.25 10.01
N ALA A 170 6.97 25.39 9.50
CA ALA A 170 8.23 25.78 8.87
C ALA A 170 8.43 25.05 7.54
N ALA A 171 9.13 25.69 6.61
CA ALA A 171 9.56 25.05 5.38
C ALA A 171 10.72 24.07 5.65
N PHE A 172 10.82 23.01 4.87
CA PHE A 172 11.90 22.03 4.94
C PHE A 172 12.11 21.33 3.61
N ASP A 173 13.25 20.65 3.48
CA ASP A 173 13.57 19.80 2.34
C ASP A 173 13.22 18.35 2.68
N MET A 174 12.38 17.72 1.86
CA MET A 174 12.17 16.27 1.90
C MET A 174 13.13 15.60 0.93
N ARG A 175 14.10 14.86 1.46
CA ARG A 175 15.18 14.26 0.66
C ARG A 175 15.14 12.75 0.69
N PHE A 176 15.26 12.12 -0.48
CA PHE A 176 15.32 10.68 -0.69
C PHE A 176 16.72 10.31 -1.19
N THR A 177 17.43 9.50 -0.43
CA THR A 177 18.79 9.07 -0.78
C THR A 177 19.00 7.58 -0.56
N ASP A 178 19.83 6.94 -1.38
CA ASP A 178 20.25 5.55 -1.17
C ASP A 178 21.69 5.29 -1.65
N PRO A 179 22.30 4.13 -1.29
CA PRO A 179 23.65 3.77 -1.73
C PRO A 179 23.80 3.57 -3.24
N ARG A 180 22.71 3.40 -3.99
CA ARG A 180 22.75 3.36 -5.45
C ARG A 180 22.99 4.76 -6.03
N GLY A 181 22.88 5.81 -5.24
CA GLY A 181 23.08 7.19 -5.68
C GLY A 181 21.79 7.89 -6.08
N SER A 182 20.62 7.38 -5.64
CA SER A 182 19.40 8.20 -5.69
C SER A 182 19.62 9.43 -4.82
N ASP A 183 19.18 10.58 -5.33
CA ASP A 183 19.16 11.84 -4.62
C ASP A 183 18.04 12.69 -5.21
N LEU A 184 16.87 12.65 -4.58
CA LEU A 184 15.70 13.44 -4.95
C LEU A 184 15.37 14.39 -3.80
N ASN A 185 15.20 15.67 -4.11
CA ASN A 185 14.81 16.69 -3.16
C ASN A 185 13.46 17.31 -3.53
N ILE A 186 12.60 17.52 -2.54
CA ILE A 186 11.31 18.19 -2.67
C ILE A 186 11.24 19.31 -1.64
N LYS A 187 11.01 20.55 -2.09
CA LYS A 187 10.82 21.68 -1.19
C LYS A 187 9.41 21.67 -0.62
N PHE A 188 9.30 21.47 0.68
CA PHE A 188 8.03 21.49 1.40
C PHE A 188 7.77 22.85 2.05
N THR A 189 6.60 23.39 1.80
CA THR A 189 6.08 24.56 2.53
C THR A 189 5.24 24.12 3.75
N PRO A 190 5.02 25.02 4.73
CA PRO A 190 4.08 24.75 5.82
C PRO A 190 2.68 24.37 5.32
N GLN A 191 2.20 25.04 4.27
CA GLN A 191 0.88 24.80 3.70
C GLN A 191 0.77 23.41 3.06
N MET A 192 1.82 22.96 2.36
CA MET A 192 1.87 21.61 1.80
C MET A 192 1.76 20.55 2.88
N THR A 193 2.46 20.75 4.00
CA THR A 193 2.40 19.83 5.14
C THR A 193 1.00 19.79 5.76
N GLU A 194 0.38 20.96 5.98
CA GLU A 194 -0.99 21.03 6.49
C GLU A 194 -1.99 20.33 5.56
N ASN A 195 -1.91 20.60 4.25
CA ASN A 195 -2.77 19.99 3.25
C ASN A 195 -2.59 18.47 3.21
N LEU A 196 -1.33 18.00 3.19
CA LEU A 196 -1.00 16.59 3.16
C LEU A 196 -1.55 15.89 4.41
N LEU A 197 -1.22 16.35 5.61
CA LEU A 197 -1.61 15.72 6.88
C LEU A 197 -3.09 15.93 7.22
N GLY A 198 -3.79 16.84 6.55
CA GLY A 198 -5.20 17.13 6.75
C GLY A 198 -6.15 16.05 6.22
N ILE A 199 -5.69 15.17 5.32
CA ILE A 199 -6.54 14.11 4.77
C ILE A 199 -6.79 13.00 5.80
N THR A 200 -7.97 12.37 5.73
CA THR A 200 -8.41 11.33 6.69
C THR A 200 -7.42 10.17 6.84
N ARG A 201 -6.68 9.80 5.79
CA ARG A 201 -5.70 8.69 5.84
C ARG A 201 -4.61 8.93 6.90
N TRP A 202 -4.14 10.16 7.08
CA TRP A 202 -3.13 10.49 8.11
C TRP A 202 -3.66 10.49 9.55
N LYS A 203 -4.98 10.40 9.75
CA LYS A 203 -5.58 10.20 11.08
C LYS A 203 -5.41 8.76 11.59
N GLY A 204 -4.94 7.85 10.74
CA GLY A 204 -4.78 6.44 11.07
C GLY A 204 -6.12 5.71 11.23
N ILE A 205 -7.15 6.18 10.52
CA ILE A 205 -8.47 5.54 10.46
C ILE A 205 -8.40 4.46 9.38
N ASN A 206 -8.42 3.21 9.82
CA ASN A 206 -8.32 2.02 8.97
C ASN A 206 -9.57 1.13 9.07
N THR A 207 -10.62 1.64 9.70
CA THR A 207 -11.94 1.01 9.81
C THR A 207 -12.94 1.84 9.03
N ALA A 208 -13.92 1.18 8.43
CA ALA A 208 -14.95 1.84 7.65
C ALA A 208 -16.10 2.34 8.53
N ASP A 209 -15.93 2.57 9.83
CA ASP A 209 -17.02 2.76 10.82
C ASP A 209 -17.60 4.18 10.90
N ALA A 210 -17.14 5.12 10.07
CA ALA A 210 -17.65 6.49 10.04
C ALA A 210 -18.30 6.83 8.69
N PRO A 211 -19.35 7.70 8.66
CA PRO A 211 -19.91 8.20 7.41
C PRO A 211 -18.84 8.81 6.49
N GLY A 212 -18.93 8.51 5.19
CA GLY A 212 -18.04 9.05 4.15
C GLY A 212 -16.62 8.48 4.14
N CYS A 213 -16.34 7.45 4.94
CA CYS A 213 -15.03 6.82 4.98
C CYS A 213 -14.64 6.14 3.66
N TYR A 214 -13.34 6.09 3.40
CA TYR A 214 -12.73 5.31 2.34
C TYR A 214 -11.46 4.66 2.88
N VAL A 215 -11.49 3.34 3.03
CA VAL A 215 -10.37 2.56 3.55
C VAL A 215 -9.98 1.45 2.58
N HIS A 216 -8.74 0.97 2.68
CA HIS A 216 -8.26 -0.18 1.93
C HIS A 216 -8.24 -1.40 2.85
N TYR A 217 -8.73 -2.54 2.38
CA TYR A 217 -8.66 -3.81 3.11
C TYR A 217 -7.51 -4.70 2.64
N LEU A 218 -7.04 -5.53 3.57
CA LEU A 218 -5.66 -5.58 4.04
C LEU A 218 -5.15 -4.18 4.41
N PRO A 219 -5.04 -3.84 5.71
CA PRO A 219 -4.60 -2.52 6.16
C PRO A 219 -3.10 -2.39 5.97
N THR A 220 -2.68 -2.24 4.72
CA THR A 220 -1.28 -2.41 4.28
C THR A 220 -0.78 -1.15 3.58
N HIS A 221 -1.62 -0.58 2.70
CA HIS A 221 -1.34 0.66 1.98
C HIS A 221 -1.73 1.90 2.82
N GLY A 222 -0.74 2.58 3.40
CA GLY A 222 -0.96 3.79 4.19
C GLY A 222 -0.87 5.09 3.38
N PRO A 223 -0.97 6.26 4.03
CA PRO A 223 -0.95 7.54 3.33
C PRO A 223 0.36 7.77 2.58
N ASN A 224 0.28 8.53 1.50
CA ASN A 224 1.45 8.86 0.68
C ASN A 224 2.29 9.91 1.42
N LEU A 225 3.62 9.75 1.43
CA LEU A 225 4.57 10.69 2.03
C LEU A 225 4.60 12.03 1.29
N TYR A 226 4.28 11.99 0.00
CA TYR A 226 4.03 13.12 -0.88
C TYR A 226 2.97 12.70 -1.92
N GLY A 227 2.28 13.68 -2.50
CA GLY A 227 1.42 13.46 -3.64
C GLY A 227 0.51 14.66 -3.88
N ALA A 228 -0.40 14.53 -4.86
CA ALA A 228 -1.29 15.62 -5.28
C ALA A 228 -2.09 16.27 -4.14
N THR A 229 -2.33 15.57 -3.03
CA THR A 229 -3.02 16.11 -1.85
C THR A 229 -2.24 17.21 -1.13
N ALA A 230 -0.90 17.26 -1.24
CA ALA A 230 -0.10 18.36 -0.71
C ALA A 230 -0.50 19.72 -1.34
N HIS A 231 -1.05 19.69 -2.55
CA HIS A 231 -1.57 20.84 -3.29
C HIS A 231 -3.10 20.85 -3.38
N ARG A 232 -3.81 20.15 -2.48
CA ARG A 232 -5.29 20.00 -2.54
C ARG A 232 -5.82 19.49 -3.90
N ARG A 233 -4.97 18.78 -4.66
CA ARG A 233 -5.24 18.32 -6.03
C ARG A 233 -5.53 19.47 -7.02
N GLU A 234 -4.99 20.65 -6.77
CA GLU A 234 -5.09 21.79 -7.68
C GLU A 234 -4.40 21.46 -9.03
N PRO A 235 -5.11 21.59 -10.16
CA PRO A 235 -4.51 21.39 -11.47
C PRO A 235 -3.32 22.32 -11.70
N GLY A 236 -2.19 21.76 -12.16
CA GLY A 236 -0.98 22.52 -12.48
C GLY A 236 -0.09 22.92 -11.29
N ALA A 237 -0.61 22.93 -10.06
CA ALA A 237 0.20 23.15 -8.86
C ALA A 237 1.17 21.99 -8.67
N HIS A 238 2.46 22.25 -8.48
CA HIS A 238 3.52 21.26 -8.29
C HIS A 238 4.48 21.72 -7.19
N ALA A 239 5.25 20.79 -6.63
CA ALA A 239 6.34 21.13 -5.73
C ALA A 239 7.60 21.49 -6.53
N GLU A 240 8.41 22.41 -6.00
CA GLU A 240 9.79 22.55 -6.47
C GLU A 240 10.54 21.26 -6.11
N MET A 241 11.00 20.56 -7.13
CA MET A 241 11.55 19.22 -7.04
C MET A 241 12.69 19.08 -8.02
N GLU A 242 13.79 18.45 -7.58
CA GLU A 242 14.91 18.16 -8.45
C GLU A 242 15.62 16.89 -7.96
N GLY A 243 16.06 16.06 -8.90
CA GLY A 243 16.98 14.98 -8.62
C GLY A 243 16.69 13.70 -9.38
N ILE A 244 17.27 12.60 -8.93
CA ILE A 244 17.21 11.32 -9.63
C ILE A 244 16.93 10.18 -8.65
N VAL A 245 16.12 9.22 -9.09
CA VAL A 245 15.86 7.98 -8.36
C VAL A 245 16.33 6.80 -9.21
N TYR A 246 17.00 5.85 -8.58
CA TYR A 246 17.39 4.57 -9.17
C TYR A 246 16.51 3.47 -8.59
N PRO A 247 15.31 3.22 -9.15
CA PRO A 247 14.43 2.18 -8.66
C PRO A 247 15.05 0.80 -8.83
N GLN A 248 14.74 -0.10 -7.90
CA GLN A 248 15.14 -1.49 -7.97
C GLN A 248 14.18 -2.31 -8.83
N TRP A 249 12.93 -1.89 -8.90
CA TRP A 249 11.87 -2.61 -9.61
C TRP A 249 10.75 -1.65 -9.98
N ALA A 250 9.75 -2.16 -10.70
CA ALA A 250 8.54 -1.42 -11.01
C ALA A 250 7.38 -2.39 -11.28
N VAL A 251 6.14 -1.97 -11.01
CA VAL A 251 4.97 -2.79 -11.27
C VAL A 251 4.83 -3.07 -12.77
N GLY A 252 4.52 -4.32 -13.13
CA GLY A 252 4.43 -4.77 -14.53
C GLY A 252 5.74 -5.26 -15.13
N PHE A 253 6.84 -5.22 -14.38
CA PHE A 253 8.08 -5.90 -14.73
C PHE A 253 8.20 -7.19 -13.92
N PRO A 254 8.54 -8.34 -14.54
CA PRO A 254 8.48 -9.63 -13.87
C PRO A 254 9.60 -9.85 -12.85
N ARG A 255 10.70 -9.09 -12.93
CA ARG A 255 11.88 -9.20 -12.06
C ARG A 255 12.43 -7.80 -11.75
N PRO A 256 13.14 -7.63 -10.62
CA PRO A 256 13.93 -6.43 -10.36
C PRO A 256 14.87 -6.11 -11.52
N PHE A 257 15.16 -4.83 -11.71
CA PHE A 257 16.03 -4.37 -12.79
C PHE A 257 17.47 -4.84 -12.57
N GLU A 258 18.03 -5.50 -13.58
CA GLU A 258 19.45 -5.87 -13.60
C GLU A 258 20.31 -4.63 -13.91
N GLU A 259 19.83 -3.76 -14.80
CA GLU A 259 20.44 -2.45 -15.10
C GLU A 259 20.09 -1.42 -14.02
N LYS A 260 21.05 -0.55 -13.73
CA LYS A 260 20.82 0.67 -12.93
C LYS A 260 20.13 1.75 -13.76
N ILE A 261 18.80 1.68 -13.84
CA ILE A 261 17.95 2.65 -14.55
C ILE A 261 17.75 3.89 -13.68
N GLY A 262 18.01 5.08 -14.22
CA GLY A 262 17.83 6.35 -13.51
C GLY A 262 16.59 7.10 -13.98
N VAL A 263 15.76 7.57 -13.07
CA VAL A 263 14.56 8.38 -13.34
C VAL A 263 14.79 9.79 -12.79
N GLU A 264 15.00 10.75 -13.68
CA GLU A 264 15.32 12.13 -13.32
C GLU A 264 14.05 12.99 -13.29
N PHE A 265 13.87 13.71 -12.19
CA PHE A 265 12.72 14.57 -11.91
C PHE A 265 13.11 16.04 -11.89
N LYS A 266 12.19 16.87 -12.40
CA LYS A 266 12.18 18.33 -12.25
C LYS A 266 10.75 18.83 -12.10
N ASP A 267 10.47 19.58 -11.05
CA ASP A 267 9.18 20.26 -10.82
C ASP A 267 7.95 19.31 -10.89
N ASP A 268 8.03 18.14 -10.23
CA ASP A 268 7.11 16.97 -10.31
C ASP A 268 7.21 16.11 -11.59
N PHE A 269 7.92 16.52 -12.63
CA PHE A 269 7.92 15.83 -13.92
C PHE A 269 9.15 14.98 -14.13
N ILE A 270 8.98 13.81 -14.73
CA ILE A 270 10.09 13.03 -15.25
C ILE A 270 10.62 13.74 -16.50
N VAL A 271 11.87 14.20 -16.43
CA VAL A 271 12.53 14.89 -17.56
C VAL A 271 13.46 13.96 -18.34
N LYS A 272 13.92 12.87 -17.72
CA LYS A 272 14.84 11.94 -18.36
C LYS A 272 14.79 10.54 -17.75
N ILE A 273 14.95 9.53 -18.61
CA ILE A 273 15.18 8.13 -18.23
C ILE A 273 16.58 7.72 -18.72
N HIS A 274 17.45 7.37 -17.77
CA HIS A 274 18.82 6.91 -17.98
C HIS A 274 18.88 5.38 -18.03
N GLY A 275 19.79 4.84 -18.84
CA GLY A 275 19.93 3.40 -19.10
C GLY A 275 19.79 3.08 -20.58
N ASN A 276 20.27 1.91 -21.00
CA ASN A 276 20.32 1.48 -22.40
C ASN A 276 19.68 0.09 -22.61
N GLY A 277 19.17 -0.55 -21.54
CA GLY A 277 18.51 -1.84 -21.58
C GLY A 277 17.05 -1.75 -22.02
N ARG A 278 16.45 -2.92 -22.24
CA ARG A 278 15.08 -3.03 -22.75
C ARG A 278 14.05 -2.46 -21.76
N GLU A 279 14.27 -2.62 -20.45
CA GLU A 279 13.40 -2.00 -19.45
C GLU A 279 13.51 -0.46 -19.48
N ALA A 280 14.73 0.09 -19.63
CA ALA A 280 14.93 1.54 -19.74
C ALA A 280 14.22 2.12 -20.98
N ASP A 281 14.29 1.42 -22.11
CA ASP A 281 13.59 1.80 -23.34
C ASP A 281 12.07 1.79 -23.16
N ALA A 282 11.52 0.73 -22.55
CA ALA A 282 10.08 0.62 -22.28
C ALA A 282 9.56 1.74 -21.37
N LEU A 283 10.36 2.13 -20.37
CA LEU A 283 10.04 3.25 -19.47
C LEU A 283 10.11 4.60 -20.22
N ARG A 284 11.18 4.82 -21.00
CA ARG A 284 11.40 6.07 -21.74
C ARG A 284 10.30 6.37 -22.76
N GLU A 285 9.74 5.33 -23.38
CA GLU A 285 8.72 5.45 -24.43
C GLU A 285 7.49 6.29 -24.03
N TYR A 286 7.12 6.27 -22.75
CA TYR A 286 5.90 6.91 -22.28
C TYR A 286 6.04 7.75 -20.99
N LEU A 287 7.14 7.62 -20.24
CA LEU A 287 7.27 8.31 -18.95
C LEU A 287 7.94 9.69 -19.02
N ILE A 288 8.59 10.07 -20.13
CA ILE A 288 9.07 11.46 -20.25
C ILE A 288 7.86 12.40 -20.27
N GLY A 289 7.87 13.39 -19.36
CA GLY A 289 6.74 14.29 -19.11
C GLY A 289 5.66 13.70 -18.19
N ALA A 290 5.82 12.47 -17.71
CA ALA A 290 4.94 11.92 -16.68
C ALA A 290 5.12 12.69 -15.37
N ARG A 291 4.02 12.82 -14.63
CA ARG A 291 3.97 13.57 -13.39
C ARG A 291 3.99 12.63 -12.19
N LEU A 292 4.80 12.93 -11.20
CA LEU A 292 4.75 12.25 -9.90
C LEU A 292 3.40 12.54 -9.23
N ASN A 293 2.59 11.51 -9.08
CA ASN A 293 1.27 11.58 -8.47
C ASN A 293 1.33 11.22 -6.98
N GLU A 294 2.20 10.27 -6.64
CA GLU A 294 2.37 9.78 -5.28
C GLU A 294 3.76 9.25 -4.95
N LEU A 295 4.16 9.47 -3.69
CA LEU A 295 5.21 8.72 -3.01
C LEU A 295 4.56 7.87 -1.93
N GLY A 296 4.17 6.66 -2.29
CA GLY A 296 3.51 5.75 -1.37
C GLY A 296 4.50 5.02 -0.47
N CYS A 297 4.01 4.63 0.71
CA CYS A 297 4.75 3.88 1.71
C CYS A 297 3.83 2.85 2.37
N GLY A 298 4.35 1.66 2.62
CA GLY A 298 3.67 0.63 3.39
C GLY A 298 3.62 0.93 4.90
N PHE A 299 2.64 0.39 5.62
CA PHE A 299 2.51 0.59 7.08
C PHE A 299 2.20 -0.68 7.86
N ASN A 300 2.23 -1.86 7.22
CA ASN A 300 1.98 -3.14 7.86
C ASN A 300 3.27 -3.97 7.96
N PRO A 301 3.92 -4.06 9.14
CA PRO A 301 5.17 -4.81 9.34
C PRO A 301 5.12 -6.28 8.91
N LYS A 302 3.91 -6.84 8.80
CA LYS A 302 3.66 -8.23 8.43
C LYS A 302 3.30 -8.41 6.96
N ALA A 303 3.30 -7.34 6.17
CA ALA A 303 3.21 -7.42 4.72
C ALA A 303 4.55 -7.92 4.16
N PRO A 304 4.54 -8.79 3.13
CA PRO A 304 5.77 -9.28 2.51
C PRO A 304 6.62 -8.12 1.96
N ARG A 305 7.92 -8.11 2.27
CA ARG A 305 8.80 -6.99 1.92
C ARG A 305 8.86 -6.73 0.42
N PHE A 306 8.97 -7.79 -0.37
CA PHE A 306 9.24 -7.71 -1.81
C PHE A 306 7.99 -7.94 -2.67
N GLN A 307 6.80 -7.97 -2.07
CA GLN A 307 5.55 -7.99 -2.84
C GLN A 307 5.21 -6.57 -3.31
N VAL A 308 5.31 -6.34 -4.62
CA VAL A 308 5.09 -5.01 -5.23
C VAL A 308 3.77 -4.86 -5.99
N TYR A 309 3.15 -5.96 -6.42
CA TYR A 309 1.88 -5.92 -7.12
C TYR A 309 0.70 -5.86 -6.13
N PRO A 310 -0.39 -5.12 -6.42
CA PRO A 310 -0.65 -4.33 -7.64
C PRO A 310 -0.19 -2.86 -7.61
N ALA A 311 0.23 -2.31 -6.46
CA ALA A 311 0.48 -0.87 -6.30
C ALA A 311 1.61 -0.59 -5.28
N GLY A 312 2.81 -1.07 -5.60
CA GLY A 312 4.02 -0.94 -4.78
C GLY A 312 4.07 -1.77 -3.49
N PRO A 313 5.18 -1.66 -2.72
CA PRO A 313 5.37 -2.42 -1.50
C PRO A 313 4.48 -1.90 -0.37
N ASN A 314 3.87 -2.82 0.38
CA ASN A 314 3.06 -2.47 1.54
C ASN A 314 3.73 -2.71 2.90
N SER A 315 4.96 -3.22 2.89
CA SER A 315 5.80 -3.30 4.08
C SER A 315 6.36 -1.90 4.46
N PRO A 316 6.45 -1.55 5.75
CA PRO A 316 7.01 -0.29 6.23
C PRO A 316 8.38 0.04 5.67
N GLY A 317 8.54 1.26 5.16
CA GLY A 317 9.80 1.78 4.66
C GLY A 317 10.18 1.30 3.24
N GLY A 318 9.38 0.40 2.64
CA GLY A 318 9.38 0.20 1.20
C GLY A 318 8.60 1.34 0.56
N LEU A 319 9.13 1.90 -0.52
CA LEU A 319 8.55 3.04 -1.21
C LEU A 319 8.13 2.67 -2.61
N HIS A 320 7.09 3.35 -3.10
CA HIS A 320 6.90 3.50 -4.54
C HIS A 320 6.72 4.96 -4.96
N PHE A 321 7.13 5.23 -6.19
CA PHE A 321 7.02 6.52 -6.86
C PHE A 321 6.02 6.36 -8.00
N GLY A 322 4.74 6.59 -7.69
CA GLY A 322 3.63 6.45 -8.62
C GLY A 322 3.55 7.66 -9.55
N CYS A 323 3.83 7.43 -10.83
CA CYS A 323 3.90 8.45 -11.86
C CYS A 323 2.78 8.25 -12.89
N ASN A 324 2.05 9.32 -13.22
CA ASN A 324 1.03 9.30 -14.26
C ASN A 324 1.59 9.89 -15.56
N ALA A 325 1.67 9.06 -16.58
CA ALA A 325 2.06 9.43 -17.93
C ALA A 325 0.96 10.21 -18.66
N VAL A 326 1.37 10.90 -19.73
CA VAL A 326 0.46 11.62 -20.63
C VAL A 326 -0.27 10.71 -21.63
N LYS A 327 0.18 9.46 -21.76
CA LYS A 327 -0.38 8.44 -22.66
C LYS A 327 -0.22 7.04 -22.05
N GLU A 328 -1.01 6.08 -22.53
CA GLU A 328 -0.88 4.68 -22.13
C GLU A 328 0.45 4.06 -22.59
N SER A 329 0.97 3.13 -21.79
CA SER A 329 2.13 2.31 -22.13
C SER A 329 1.76 1.12 -23.01
N GLU A 330 2.38 0.99 -24.18
CA GLU A 330 2.25 -0.22 -25.01
C GLU A 330 2.85 -1.46 -24.33
N TYR A 331 3.92 -1.27 -23.55
CA TYR A 331 4.54 -2.35 -22.79
C TYR A 331 3.55 -2.92 -21.77
N LEU A 332 2.95 -2.07 -20.91
CA LEU A 332 2.02 -2.55 -19.87
C LEU A 332 0.76 -3.18 -20.45
N ARG A 333 0.25 -2.66 -21.58
CA ARG A 333 -0.86 -3.28 -22.31
C ARG A 333 -0.58 -4.72 -22.71
N ARG A 334 0.69 -5.08 -22.95
CA ARG A 334 1.12 -6.45 -23.29
C ARG A 334 1.50 -7.27 -22.06
N ALA A 335 2.24 -6.67 -21.13
CA ALA A 335 2.78 -7.37 -19.96
C ALA A 335 1.70 -7.69 -18.91
N ILE A 336 0.78 -6.74 -18.67
CA ILE A 336 -0.28 -6.83 -17.65
C ILE A 336 -1.61 -6.23 -18.19
N PRO A 337 -2.21 -6.83 -19.23
CA PRO A 337 -3.38 -6.28 -19.94
C PRO A 337 -4.59 -6.00 -19.04
N ASN A 338 -4.74 -6.77 -17.96
CA ASN A 338 -5.84 -6.68 -17.00
C ASN A 338 -5.37 -6.13 -15.64
N TRP A 339 -4.38 -5.25 -15.62
CA TRP A 339 -4.01 -4.52 -14.41
C TRP A 339 -5.19 -3.66 -13.93
N GLU A 340 -5.33 -3.55 -12.61
CA GLU A 340 -6.38 -2.76 -11.96
C GLU A 340 -6.12 -1.26 -12.08
N GLU A 341 -4.85 -0.88 -12.16
CA GLU A 341 -4.40 0.50 -12.36
C GLU A 341 -4.41 0.83 -13.86
N PRO A 342 -4.68 2.08 -14.25
CA PRO A 342 -4.66 2.46 -15.65
C PRO A 342 -3.22 2.36 -16.20
N HIS A 343 -3.07 1.95 -17.46
CA HIS A 343 -1.74 1.77 -18.11
C HIS A 343 -0.97 3.08 -18.37
N ILE A 344 -1.45 4.20 -17.84
CA ILE A 344 -0.72 5.46 -17.73
C ILE A 344 0.10 5.53 -16.42
N HIS A 345 -0.27 4.73 -15.42
CA HIS A 345 0.34 4.75 -14.10
C HIS A 345 1.58 3.86 -14.07
N MET A 346 2.60 4.26 -13.33
CA MET A 346 3.82 3.49 -13.10
C MET A 346 4.29 3.67 -11.68
N ASP A 347 4.36 2.56 -10.95
CA ASP A 347 4.95 2.51 -9.61
C ASP A 347 6.38 2.00 -9.70
N PHE A 348 7.33 2.92 -9.59
CA PHE A 348 8.73 2.58 -9.37
C PHE A 348 8.99 2.24 -7.92
N VAL A 349 9.80 1.24 -7.62
CA VAL A 349 9.95 0.70 -6.25
C VAL A 349 11.38 0.81 -5.74
N THR A 350 11.52 1.22 -4.47
CA THR A 350 12.77 1.13 -3.71
C THR A 350 12.52 0.50 -2.32
N PHE A 351 13.49 -0.25 -1.82
CA PHE A 351 13.40 -1.02 -0.57
C PHE A 351 14.39 -0.58 0.51
N ASP A 352 15.28 0.35 0.24
CA ASP A 352 16.39 0.73 1.12
C ASP A 352 16.65 2.25 1.10
N THR A 353 15.70 3.03 0.60
CA THR A 353 15.82 4.49 0.57
C THR A 353 15.76 5.07 1.99
N THR A 354 16.66 6.00 2.27
CA THR A 354 16.59 6.90 3.42
C THR A 354 15.78 8.14 3.05
N VAL A 355 14.84 8.52 3.92
CA VAL A 355 13.99 9.71 3.74
C VAL A 355 14.20 10.65 4.93
N LYS A 356 14.58 11.89 4.65
CA LYS A 356 14.74 12.96 5.65
C LYS A 356 13.74 14.09 5.42
N LEU A 357 13.21 14.64 6.50
CA LEU A 357 12.36 15.83 6.55
C LEU A 357 13.16 16.94 7.27
N GLY A 358 13.96 17.69 6.52
CA GLY A 358 15.00 18.54 7.10
C GLY A 358 16.00 17.71 7.91
N ASN A 359 16.07 17.94 9.22
CA ASN A 359 16.97 17.21 10.13
C ASN A 359 16.36 15.91 10.69
N THR A 360 15.07 15.66 10.48
CA THR A 360 14.38 14.47 10.99
C THR A 360 14.51 13.32 10.01
N THR A 361 14.97 12.16 10.47
CA THR A 361 14.98 10.93 9.64
C THR A 361 13.64 10.22 9.78
N LEU A 362 12.91 10.10 8.67
CA LEU A 362 11.60 9.43 8.60
C LEU A 362 11.76 7.93 8.29
N ILE A 363 12.63 7.61 7.34
CA ILE A 363 13.01 6.26 6.96
C ILE A 363 14.54 6.22 6.93
N ASP A 364 15.14 5.21 7.56
CA ASP A 364 16.58 4.98 7.58
C ASP A 364 16.90 3.67 6.85
N ASN A 365 17.54 3.76 5.69
CA ASN A 365 17.92 2.60 4.88
C ASN A 365 16.77 1.57 4.68
N GLY A 366 15.57 2.08 4.38
CA GLY A 366 14.37 1.25 4.20
C GLY A 366 13.64 0.84 5.49
N PHE A 367 14.11 1.24 6.67
CA PHE A 367 13.44 1.03 7.95
C PHE A 367 12.59 2.26 8.34
N LEU A 368 11.29 2.07 8.55
CA LEU A 368 10.40 3.15 8.95
C LEU A 368 10.58 3.49 10.44
N MET A 369 11.07 4.69 10.73
CA MET A 369 11.47 5.07 12.10
C MET A 369 10.31 5.10 13.10
N SER A 370 9.07 5.30 12.61
CA SER A 370 7.89 5.31 13.47
C SER A 370 7.59 3.94 14.11
N LEU A 371 8.16 2.84 13.61
CA LEU A 371 8.06 1.54 14.26
C LEU A 371 8.72 1.52 15.64
N ARG A 372 9.65 2.43 15.90
CA ARG A 372 10.33 2.60 17.20
C ARG A 372 9.79 3.76 18.03
N ASP A 373 8.74 4.44 17.57
CA ASP A 373 8.07 5.48 18.36
C ASP A 373 7.51 4.88 19.66
N GLU A 374 7.75 5.55 20.79
CA GLU A 374 7.37 5.03 22.12
C GLU A 374 5.88 4.72 22.23
N LYS A 375 5.01 5.49 21.57
CA LYS A 375 3.56 5.25 21.57
C LYS A 375 3.19 4.06 20.70
N VAL A 376 3.90 3.84 19.60
CA VAL A 376 3.73 2.64 18.75
C VAL A 376 4.15 1.39 19.52
N VAL A 377 5.33 1.41 20.15
CA VAL A 377 5.83 0.30 20.98
C VAL A 377 4.87 0.02 22.14
N ALA A 378 4.39 1.06 22.84
CA ALA A 378 3.40 0.91 23.89
C ALA A 378 2.07 0.35 23.38
N ALA A 379 1.60 0.78 22.20
CA ALA A 379 0.38 0.26 21.58
C ALA A 379 0.53 -1.22 21.20
N ALA A 380 1.70 -1.64 20.71
CA ALA A 380 1.99 -3.01 20.31
C ALA A 380 1.98 -3.98 21.49
N ARG A 381 2.41 -3.56 22.68
CA ARG A 381 2.39 -4.39 23.92
C ARG A 381 0.99 -4.92 24.28
N ARG A 382 -0.09 -4.29 23.79
CA ARG A 382 -1.46 -4.77 23.99
C ARG A 382 -1.79 -6.01 23.16
N TYR A 383 -1.03 -6.28 22.10
CA TYR A 383 -1.29 -7.35 21.15
C TYR A 383 -0.23 -8.47 21.19
N GLY A 384 0.93 -8.23 21.82
CA GLY A 384 2.01 -9.20 21.91
C GLY A 384 3.36 -8.54 22.18
N ASP A 385 4.44 -9.25 21.84
CA ASP A 385 5.79 -8.70 21.88
C ASP A 385 5.98 -7.63 20.79
N PRO A 386 6.33 -6.37 21.15
CA PRO A 386 6.58 -5.33 20.16
C PRO A 386 7.68 -5.66 19.16
N VAL A 387 8.75 -6.37 19.56
CA VAL A 387 9.84 -6.71 18.64
C VAL A 387 9.35 -7.70 17.59
N GLU A 388 8.64 -8.74 18.03
CA GLU A 388 7.96 -9.68 17.12
C GLU A 388 6.99 -8.92 16.20
N LEU A 389 6.14 -8.04 16.72
CA LEU A 389 5.10 -7.40 15.90
C LEU A 389 5.65 -6.36 14.91
N LEU A 390 6.65 -5.58 15.30
CA LEU A 390 7.07 -4.38 14.57
C LEU A 390 8.37 -4.56 13.79
N GLU A 391 9.31 -5.39 14.26
CA GLU A 391 10.65 -5.52 13.65
C GLU A 391 10.91 -6.89 13.01
N SER A 392 10.13 -7.93 13.38
CA SER A 392 10.18 -9.23 12.68
C SER A 392 9.39 -9.14 11.37
N PHE A 393 10.06 -8.68 10.31
CA PHE A 393 9.47 -8.60 8.97
C PHE A 393 9.16 -9.99 8.42
N ALA A 394 8.05 -10.10 7.67
CA ALA A 394 7.80 -11.27 6.85
C ALA A 394 8.87 -11.31 5.75
N GLN A 395 9.70 -12.37 5.75
CA GLN A 395 10.70 -12.60 4.72
C GLN A 395 10.04 -12.87 3.36
#